data_AF-A0A015L3H0-F1
#
_entry.id   AF-A0A015L3H0-F1
#
_cell.length_a   1.000
_cell.length_b   1.000
_cell.length_c   1.000
_cell.angle_alpha   90.00
_cell.angle_beta   90.00
_cell.angle_gamma   90.00
#
_symmetry.space_group_name_H-M   'P 1'
#
loop_
_entity.id
_entity.type
_entity.pdbx_description
1 polymer ?
#
loop_
_entity_poly.entity_id
_entity_poly.type
_entity_poly.pdbx_seq_one_letter_code
_entity_poly.pdbx_strand_id
1 'polypeptide(L)'
;MSDNTKLKPALHYSSILGCIIRSTLPIEQTKINTYKDIQPIINNIKTKKAIAKDVHAYILQIPLPNFPPVIIALIANDRSDNASTITSFHQELLTQIALQLNLPILSIGSDGAIVEFKAQVAIQLYSTSEQLTFQNKKLGVDFSCPVFPNIGPVICVQDPKHAKKISQNAIMSGACLLTLGKSTARFEQLLKLSNLLM
;
A
#
# COMPACT_ATOMS: atom_id res chain seq x y z
N MET A 1 0.07 -7.48 -1.68
CA MET A 1 -0.73 -6.49 -0.91
C MET A 1 0.22 -5.63 -0.12
N SER A 2 -0.04 -4.34 -0.01
CA SER A 2 0.74 -3.43 0.84
C SER A 2 -0.17 -2.56 1.69
N ASP A 3 0.26 -2.28 2.91
CA ASP A 3 -0.44 -1.38 3.84
C ASP A 3 0.53 -0.85 4.90
N ASN A 4 0.19 0.29 5.50
CA ASN A 4 0.87 0.88 6.65
C ASN A 4 0.24 0.42 7.97
N THR A 5 1.02 -0.31 8.77
CA THR A 5 0.62 -0.68 10.13
C THR A 5 1.18 0.30 11.15
N LYS A 6 0.33 0.85 12.01
CA LYS A 6 0.75 1.76 13.08
C LYS A 6 1.59 1.05 14.13
N LEU A 7 2.67 1.68 14.54
CA LEU A 7 3.53 1.27 15.65
C LEU A 7 3.42 2.22 16.83
N LYS A 8 3.77 1.69 18.02
CA LYS A 8 4.12 2.55 19.17
C LYS A 8 5.51 3.13 18.93
N PRO A 9 5.68 4.46 18.90
CA PRO A 9 7.00 5.07 18.69
C PRO A 9 7.95 4.70 19.83
N ALA A 10 9.02 3.96 19.50
CA ALA A 10 10.04 3.53 20.44
C ALA A 10 11.29 3.09 19.67
N LEU A 11 12.46 3.27 20.27
CA LEU A 11 13.73 2.73 19.77
C LEU A 11 14.11 1.51 20.61
N HIS A 12 14.64 0.48 19.94
CA HIS A 12 15.17 -0.70 20.62
C HIS A 12 16.52 -1.06 20.04
N TYR A 13 17.43 -1.53 20.88
CA TYR A 13 18.64 -2.18 20.41
C TYR A 13 18.33 -3.65 20.09
N SER A 14 18.76 -4.12 18.92
CA SER A 14 18.73 -5.53 18.55
C SER A 14 20.14 -6.10 18.65
N SER A 15 20.38 -7.03 19.57
CA SER A 15 21.66 -7.74 19.67
C SER A 15 21.93 -8.63 18.46
N ILE A 16 20.86 -9.16 17.84
CA ILE A 16 20.95 -10.01 16.64
C ILE A 16 21.45 -9.21 15.44
N LEU A 17 20.93 -7.99 15.25
CA LEU A 17 21.30 -7.12 14.13
C LEU A 17 22.47 -6.17 14.46
N GLY A 18 22.83 -6.06 15.74
CA GLY A 18 23.86 -5.14 16.22
C GLY A 18 23.53 -3.68 15.94
N CYS A 19 22.25 -3.29 15.90
CA CYS A 19 21.82 -1.93 15.54
C CYS A 19 20.62 -1.45 16.36
N ILE A 20 20.37 -0.13 16.33
CA ILE A 20 19.12 0.46 16.83
C ILE A 20 18.03 0.26 15.78
N ILE A 21 17.01 -0.54 16.11
CA ILE A 21 15.84 -0.79 15.28
C ILE A 21 14.70 0.18 15.58
N ARG A 22 13.68 0.17 14.72
CA ARG A 22 12.52 1.09 14.73
C ARG A 22 12.88 2.56 14.48
N SER A 23 14.00 2.78 13.79
CA SER A 23 14.32 4.05 13.15
C SER A 23 14.03 3.97 11.65
N THR A 24 13.74 5.11 11.02
CA THR A 24 13.68 5.25 9.55
C THR A 24 15.05 5.46 8.91
N LEU A 25 16.12 5.57 9.71
CA LEU A 25 17.48 5.69 9.18
C LEU A 25 17.99 4.34 8.63
N PRO A 26 18.88 4.37 7.61
CA PRO A 26 19.55 3.17 7.12
C PRO A 26 20.29 2.41 8.21
N ILE A 27 20.47 1.10 8.01
CA ILE A 27 21.09 0.22 9.00
C ILE A 27 22.54 0.64 9.32
N GLU A 28 23.24 1.19 8.33
CA GLU A 28 24.62 1.68 8.45
C GLU A 28 24.72 2.84 9.44
N GLN A 29 23.68 3.69 9.52
CA GLN A 29 23.62 4.83 10.44
C GLN A 29 23.16 4.45 11.85
N THR A 30 22.61 3.25 12.03
CA THR A 30 22.07 2.77 13.31
C THR A 30 22.88 1.61 13.89
N LYS A 31 23.90 1.15 13.18
CA LYS A 31 24.80 0.06 13.59
C LYS A 31 25.65 0.47 14.79
N ILE A 32 25.78 -0.45 15.73
CA ILE A 32 26.52 -0.28 16.98
C ILE A 32 27.73 -1.19 16.95
N ASN A 33 28.92 -0.59 16.93
CA ASN A 33 30.18 -1.33 16.97
C ASN A 33 30.69 -1.44 18.41
N THR A 34 30.49 -0.39 19.22
CA THR A 34 30.86 -0.35 20.63
C THR A 34 29.73 0.20 21.48
N TYR A 35 29.71 -0.14 22.78
CA TYR A 35 28.69 0.35 23.71
C TYR A 35 28.60 1.88 23.78
N LYS A 36 29.72 2.58 23.55
CA LYS A 36 29.79 4.05 23.57
C LYS A 36 28.99 4.69 22.42
N ASP A 37 28.70 3.95 21.36
CA ASP A 37 27.99 4.45 20.17
C ASP A 37 26.48 4.57 20.40
N ILE A 38 25.93 3.87 21.39
CA ILE A 38 24.48 3.82 21.66
C ILE A 38 23.90 5.22 21.86
N GLN A 39 24.46 6.01 22.78
CA GLN A 39 23.91 7.33 23.13
C GLN A 39 24.02 8.33 21.96
N PRO A 40 25.17 8.48 21.28
CA PRO A 40 25.28 9.31 20.08
C PRO A 40 24.27 8.94 18.99
N ILE A 41 24.10 7.64 18.70
CA ILE A 41 23.17 7.17 17.66
C ILE A 41 21.73 7.48 18.05
N ILE A 42 21.32 7.17 19.29
CA ILE A 42 19.97 7.48 19.77
C ILE A 42 19.69 8.98 19.70
N ASN A 43 20.64 9.82 20.10
CA ASN A 43 20.50 11.27 20.04
C ASN A 43 20.40 11.76 18.59
N ASN A 44 21.20 11.23 17.67
CA ASN A 44 21.10 11.54 16.24
C ASN A 44 19.71 11.18 15.67
N ILE A 45 19.18 10.00 15.99
CA ILE A 45 17.84 9.57 15.57
C ILE A 45 16.77 10.55 16.10
N LYS A 46 16.86 10.94 17.38
CA LYS A 46 15.94 11.90 18.00
C LYS A 46 16.02 13.28 17.33
N THR A 47 17.22 13.79 17.09
CA THR A 47 17.45 15.10 16.45
C THR A 47 16.88 15.11 15.03
N LYS A 48 17.07 14.03 14.26
CA LYS A 48 16.50 13.87 12.92
C LYS A 48 15.00 13.53 12.90
N LYS A 49 14.36 13.36 14.07
CA LYS A 49 12.97 12.90 14.21
C LYS A 49 12.69 11.57 13.49
N ALA A 50 13.71 10.73 13.33
CA ALA A 50 13.67 9.52 12.52
C ALA A 50 13.17 8.28 13.29
N ILE A 51 12.18 8.45 14.18
CA ILE A 51 11.56 7.35 14.92
C ILE A 51 10.38 6.85 14.10
N ALA A 52 10.37 5.56 13.78
CA ALA A 52 9.28 4.95 13.03
C ALA A 52 7.97 5.04 13.83
N LYS A 53 6.93 5.53 13.16
CA LYS A 53 5.57 5.60 13.71
C LYS A 53 4.69 4.53 13.10
N ASP A 54 4.96 4.16 11.86
CA ASP A 54 4.26 3.12 11.11
C ASP A 54 5.30 2.21 10.42
N VAL A 55 4.88 1.06 9.95
CA VAL A 55 5.66 0.17 9.08
C VAL A 55 4.85 -0.13 7.84
N HIS A 56 5.44 0.16 6.69
CA HIS A 56 4.90 -0.22 5.40
C HIS A 56 5.26 -1.69 5.14
N ALA A 57 4.25 -2.55 5.07
CA ALA A 57 4.44 -3.98 4.91
C ALA A 57 4.05 -4.41 3.50
N TYR A 58 4.93 -5.15 2.83
CA TYR A 58 4.61 -5.88 1.60
C TYR A 58 4.38 -7.35 1.93
N ILE A 59 3.18 -7.83 1.61
CA ILE A 59 2.75 -9.20 1.84
C ILE A 59 2.44 -9.85 0.49
N LEU A 60 3.13 -10.95 0.19
CA LEU A 60 2.87 -11.83 -0.93
C LEU A 60 1.73 -12.78 -0.58
N GLN A 61 0.67 -12.74 -1.36
CA GLN A 61 -0.38 -13.75 -1.32
C GLN A 61 -0.17 -14.69 -2.51
N ILE A 62 0.06 -15.97 -2.23
CA ILE A 62 0.09 -16.99 -3.27
C ILE A 62 -1.36 -17.42 -3.53
N PRO A 63 -1.84 -17.44 -4.79
CA PRO A 63 -3.21 -17.82 -5.14
C PRO A 63 -3.39 -19.35 -5.11
N LEU A 64 -2.97 -19.98 -4.03
CA LEU A 64 -3.16 -21.39 -3.75
C LEU A 64 -4.04 -21.55 -2.51
N PRO A 65 -5.00 -22.49 -2.50
CA PRO A 65 -5.83 -22.75 -1.33
C PRO A 65 -4.97 -23.03 -0.10
N ASN A 66 -5.28 -22.36 1.02
CA ASN A 66 -4.63 -22.53 2.32
C ASN A 66 -3.12 -22.18 2.36
N PHE A 67 -2.58 -21.52 1.34
CA PHE A 67 -1.20 -21.05 1.39
C PHE A 67 -1.11 -19.78 2.25
N PRO A 68 -0.29 -19.75 3.31
CA PRO A 68 -0.20 -18.59 4.19
C PRO A 68 0.47 -17.40 3.47
N PRO A 69 0.08 -16.15 3.78
CA PRO A 69 0.75 -14.98 3.25
C PRO A 69 2.22 -14.92 3.70
N VAL A 70 3.10 -14.46 2.81
CA VAL A 70 4.54 -14.32 3.10
C VAL A 70 4.90 -12.84 3.16
N ILE A 71 5.57 -12.41 4.22
CA ILE A 71 6.07 -11.03 4.33
C ILE A 71 7.34 -10.91 3.48
N ILE A 72 7.32 -10.01 2.48
CA ILE A 72 8.46 -9.78 1.59
C ILE A 72 9.31 -8.61 2.10
N ALA A 73 8.66 -7.55 2.59
CA ALA A 73 9.35 -6.36 3.08
C ALA A 73 8.60 -5.72 4.23
N LEU A 74 9.37 -5.14 5.16
CA LEU A 74 8.90 -4.28 6.24
C LEU A 74 9.76 -3.02 6.22
N ILE A 75 9.16 -1.89 5.84
CA ILE A 75 9.86 -0.62 5.68
C ILE A 75 9.40 0.32 6.79
N ALA A 76 10.34 0.82 7.58
CA ALA A 76 10.04 1.76 8.65
C ALA A 76 9.62 3.13 8.09
N ASN A 77 8.51 3.67 8.58
CA ASN A 77 7.96 4.95 8.13
C ASN A 77 7.61 5.86 9.33
N ASP A 78 7.88 7.16 9.21
CA ASP A 78 7.57 8.19 10.22
C ASP A 78 6.27 8.96 9.92
N ARG A 79 5.46 8.44 8.98
CA ARG A 79 4.26 9.02 8.36
C ARG A 79 4.54 10.09 7.30
N SER A 80 5.71 10.03 6.68
CA SER A 80 6.07 10.95 5.59
C SER A 80 5.90 10.37 4.19
N ASP A 81 5.61 9.06 4.07
CA ASP A 81 5.38 8.41 2.78
C ASP A 81 4.31 9.14 1.97
N ASN A 82 4.73 9.57 0.79
CA ASN A 82 3.87 10.20 -0.19
C ASN A 82 3.69 9.28 -1.40
N ALA A 83 2.84 9.68 -2.35
CA ALA A 83 2.56 8.87 -3.53
C ALA A 83 3.84 8.53 -4.34
N SER A 84 4.81 9.45 -4.43
CA SER A 84 6.06 9.17 -5.16
C SER A 84 6.94 8.15 -4.44
N THR A 85 7.05 8.22 -3.12
CA THR A 85 7.80 7.23 -2.32
C THR A 85 7.20 5.83 -2.48
N ILE A 86 5.88 5.72 -2.35
CA ILE A 86 5.17 4.44 -2.51
C ILE A 86 5.30 3.92 -3.95
N THR A 87 5.23 4.81 -4.95
CA THR A 87 5.48 4.43 -6.34
C THR A 87 6.89 3.88 -6.53
N SER A 88 7.92 4.50 -5.93
CA SER A 88 9.29 3.98 -6.01
C SER A 88 9.43 2.60 -5.36
N PHE A 89 8.76 2.36 -4.23
CA PHE A 89 8.76 1.03 -3.61
C PHE A 89 8.12 -0.03 -4.52
N HIS A 90 6.98 0.29 -5.17
CA HIS A 90 6.36 -0.61 -6.13
C HIS A 90 7.26 -0.86 -7.36
N GLN A 91 7.92 0.17 -7.88
CA GLN A 91 8.86 0.04 -8.99
C GLN A 91 10.05 -0.82 -8.63
N GLU A 92 10.66 -0.62 -7.46
CA GLU A 92 11.76 -1.45 -6.98
C GLU A 92 11.34 -2.91 -6.84
N LEU A 93 10.16 -3.16 -6.27
CA LEU A 93 9.61 -4.51 -6.15
C LEU A 93 9.42 -5.18 -7.52
N LEU A 94 8.86 -4.49 -8.51
CA LEU A 94 8.55 -5.05 -9.82
C LEU A 94 9.77 -5.17 -10.73
N THR A 95 10.62 -4.15 -10.77
CA THR A 95 11.72 -4.05 -11.76
C THR A 95 13.03 -4.63 -11.26
N GLN A 96 13.21 -4.77 -9.94
CA GLN A 96 14.44 -5.32 -9.35
C GLN A 96 14.17 -6.64 -8.65
N ILE A 97 13.38 -6.63 -7.57
CA ILE A 97 13.22 -7.81 -6.69
C ILE A 97 12.52 -8.96 -7.43
N ALA A 98 11.35 -8.70 -8.01
CA ALA A 98 10.58 -9.72 -8.73
C ALA A 98 11.35 -10.25 -9.94
N LEU A 99 12.10 -9.38 -10.63
CA LEU A 99 12.89 -9.75 -11.80
C LEU A 99 14.07 -10.66 -11.42
N GLN A 100 14.81 -10.31 -10.37
CA GLN A 100 15.92 -11.12 -9.86
C GLN A 100 15.46 -12.50 -9.38
N LEU A 101 14.26 -12.57 -8.79
CA LEU A 101 13.69 -13.81 -8.28
C LEU A 101 12.91 -14.61 -9.36
N ASN A 102 12.81 -14.08 -10.58
CA ASN A 102 11.95 -14.62 -11.63
C ASN A 102 10.53 -14.93 -11.13
N LEU A 103 9.97 -13.99 -10.36
CA LEU A 103 8.70 -14.12 -9.67
C LEU A 103 7.60 -13.38 -10.46
N PRO A 104 6.64 -14.09 -11.10
CA PRO A 104 5.52 -13.43 -11.75
C PRO A 104 4.62 -12.75 -10.72
N ILE A 105 4.35 -11.47 -10.93
CA ILE A 105 3.45 -10.67 -10.09
C ILE A 105 2.21 -10.32 -10.91
N LEU A 106 1.06 -10.87 -10.53
CA LEU A 106 -0.20 -10.63 -11.22
C LEU A 106 -0.86 -9.31 -10.82
N SER A 107 -0.77 -8.93 -9.55
CA SER A 107 -1.49 -7.77 -9.04
C SER A 107 -0.87 -7.14 -7.80
N ILE A 108 -1.06 -5.83 -7.64
CA ILE A 108 -0.70 -5.07 -6.44
C ILE A 108 -1.96 -4.52 -5.79
N GLY A 109 -2.26 -5.02 -4.59
CA GLY A 109 -3.40 -4.61 -3.78
C GLY A 109 -3.05 -3.57 -2.71
N SER A 110 -3.91 -2.57 -2.49
CA SER A 110 -3.76 -1.52 -1.47
C SER A 110 -5.12 -1.11 -0.83
N ASP A 111 -5.10 -0.36 0.28
CA ASP A 111 -6.29 -0.07 1.11
C ASP A 111 -7.21 1.04 0.55
N GLY A 112 -6.75 1.76 -0.48
CA GLY A 112 -7.47 2.84 -1.13
C GLY A 112 -7.28 4.22 -0.50
N ALA A 113 -6.32 4.41 0.39
CA ALA A 113 -5.87 5.73 0.79
C ALA A 113 -5.42 6.54 -0.42
N ILE A 114 -5.69 7.85 -0.43
CA ILE A 114 -5.46 8.70 -1.61
C ILE A 114 -4.01 8.69 -2.11
N VAL A 115 -3.05 8.54 -1.19
CA VAL A 115 -1.62 8.44 -1.53
C VAL A 115 -1.28 7.12 -2.21
N GLU A 116 -1.87 6.01 -1.75
CA GLU A 116 -1.69 4.69 -2.35
C GLU A 116 -2.40 4.58 -3.69
N PHE A 117 -3.63 5.11 -3.80
CA PHE A 117 -4.36 5.16 -5.05
C PHE A 117 -3.57 5.92 -6.13
N LYS A 118 -2.97 7.07 -5.78
CA LYS A 118 -2.10 7.80 -6.70
C LYS A 118 -0.87 6.98 -7.11
N ALA A 119 -0.27 6.22 -6.19
CA ALA A 119 0.85 5.34 -6.51
C ALA A 119 0.43 4.18 -7.42
N GLN A 120 -0.73 3.58 -7.18
CA GLN A 120 -1.32 2.56 -8.05
C GLN A 120 -1.59 3.10 -9.46
N VAL A 121 -2.17 4.30 -9.58
CA VAL A 121 -2.36 4.95 -10.88
C VAL A 121 -1.02 5.21 -11.58
N ALA A 122 0.01 5.63 -10.85
CA ALA A 122 1.35 5.83 -11.42
C ALA A 122 1.97 4.52 -11.94
N ILE A 123 1.76 3.40 -11.24
CA ILE A 123 2.16 2.07 -11.74
C ILE A 123 1.33 1.66 -12.96
N GLN A 124 0.03 1.92 -12.95
CA GLN A 124 -0.85 1.60 -14.09
C GLN A 124 -0.45 2.35 -15.37
N LEU A 125 0.07 3.57 -15.22
CA LEU A 125 0.57 4.42 -16.31
C LEU A 125 2.06 4.21 -16.62
N TYR A 126 2.70 3.22 -15.99
CA TYR A 126 4.12 2.96 -16.19
C TYR A 126 4.40 2.58 -17.65
N SER A 127 5.43 3.20 -18.23
CA SER A 127 5.77 3.01 -19.64
C SER A 127 6.53 1.69 -19.83
N THR A 128 5.87 0.74 -20.50
CA THR A 128 6.41 -0.56 -20.91
C THR A 128 6.29 -0.73 -22.42
N SER A 129 7.04 -1.67 -23.00
CA SER A 129 6.93 -2.00 -24.43
C SER A 129 5.55 -2.54 -24.82
N GLU A 130 4.88 -3.20 -23.88
CA GLU A 130 3.57 -3.82 -24.08
C GLU A 130 2.60 -3.41 -22.98
N GLN A 131 1.32 -3.25 -23.35
CA GLN A 131 0.20 -3.04 -22.44
C GLN A 131 -0.94 -3.98 -22.82
N LEU A 132 -1.63 -4.52 -21.82
CA LEU A 132 -2.89 -5.22 -22.04
C LEU A 132 -4.04 -4.24 -21.91
N THR A 133 -5.02 -4.33 -22.79
CA THR A 133 -6.24 -3.51 -22.76
C THR A 133 -7.48 -4.38 -22.70
N PHE A 134 -8.48 -3.91 -21.99
CA PHE A 134 -9.80 -4.51 -21.87
C PHE A 134 -10.86 -3.44 -22.07
N GLN A 135 -11.76 -3.70 -23.02
CA GLN A 135 -12.85 -2.77 -23.35
C GLN A 135 -14.20 -3.48 -23.26
N ASN A 136 -15.12 -2.91 -22.47
CA ASN A 136 -16.52 -3.29 -22.44
C ASN A 136 -17.39 -2.08 -22.78
N LYS A 137 -17.73 -1.96 -24.07
CA LYS A 137 -18.54 -0.85 -24.61
C LYS A 137 -19.92 -0.75 -23.97
N LYS A 138 -20.52 -1.87 -23.56
CA LYS A 138 -21.86 -1.90 -22.94
C LYS A 138 -21.86 -1.25 -21.57
N LEU A 139 -20.78 -1.43 -20.80
CA LEU A 139 -20.61 -0.86 -19.46
C LEU A 139 -19.81 0.44 -19.46
N GLY A 140 -19.26 0.86 -20.61
CA GLY A 140 -18.38 2.02 -20.71
C GLY A 140 -17.05 1.83 -19.96
N VAL A 141 -16.59 0.59 -19.82
CA VAL A 141 -15.33 0.27 -19.14
C VAL A 141 -14.22 0.19 -20.17
N ASP A 142 -13.19 1.01 -19.99
CA ASP A 142 -11.92 0.93 -20.70
C ASP A 142 -10.81 0.87 -19.65
N PHE A 143 -10.01 -0.19 -19.71
CA PHE A 143 -8.98 -0.49 -18.73
C PHE A 143 -7.72 -0.96 -19.45
N SER A 144 -6.57 -0.42 -19.10
CA SER A 144 -5.27 -0.88 -19.59
C SER A 144 -4.31 -1.11 -18.44
N CYS A 145 -3.43 -2.10 -18.55
CA CYS A 145 -2.35 -2.36 -17.59
C CYS A 145 -0.99 -2.60 -18.30
N PRO A 146 0.13 -2.22 -17.66
CA PRO A 146 1.46 -2.45 -18.22
C PRO A 146 1.88 -3.91 -18.10
N VAL A 147 2.64 -4.38 -19.09
CA VAL A 147 3.31 -5.68 -19.06
C VAL A 147 4.78 -5.48 -18.74
N PHE A 148 5.20 -5.93 -17.57
CA PHE A 148 6.59 -5.85 -17.15
C PHE A 148 7.40 -7.01 -17.73
N PRO A 149 8.57 -6.75 -18.37
CA PRO A 149 9.40 -7.80 -18.95
C PRO A 149 9.76 -8.89 -17.94
N ASN A 150 9.56 -10.16 -18.30
CA ASN A 150 9.81 -11.35 -17.46
C ASN A 150 8.98 -11.45 -16.15
N ILE A 151 8.05 -10.52 -15.92
CA ILE A 151 7.12 -10.55 -14.76
C ILE A 151 5.70 -10.82 -15.22
N GLY A 152 5.28 -10.17 -16.31
CA GLY A 152 3.92 -10.23 -16.85
C GLY A 152 3.08 -8.98 -16.59
N PRO A 153 1.78 -9.03 -16.91
CA PRO A 153 0.87 -7.92 -16.69
C PRO A 153 0.61 -7.70 -15.20
N VAL A 154 0.69 -6.45 -14.75
CA VAL A 154 0.45 -6.09 -13.35
C VAL A 154 -0.81 -5.25 -13.24
N ILE A 155 -1.79 -5.77 -12.50
CA ILE A 155 -3.07 -5.08 -12.25
C ILE A 155 -3.03 -4.44 -10.86
N CYS A 156 -3.29 -3.14 -10.77
CA CYS A 156 -3.52 -2.49 -9.48
C CYS A 156 -4.96 -2.69 -9.01
N VAL A 157 -5.14 -3.13 -7.77
CA VAL A 157 -6.45 -3.46 -7.20
C VAL A 157 -6.63 -2.77 -5.86
N GLN A 158 -7.81 -2.21 -5.60
CA GLN A 158 -8.18 -1.69 -4.28
C GLN A 158 -8.88 -2.78 -3.45
N ASP A 159 -8.69 -2.80 -2.13
CA ASP A 159 -9.41 -3.73 -1.26
C ASP A 159 -10.94 -3.54 -1.37
N PRO A 160 -11.69 -4.55 -1.84
CA PRO A 160 -13.14 -4.45 -1.99
C PRO A 160 -13.88 -4.25 -0.66
N LYS A 161 -13.33 -4.73 0.46
CA LYS A 161 -13.91 -4.49 1.79
C LYS A 161 -13.82 -3.02 2.19
N HIS A 162 -12.69 -2.38 1.89
CA HIS A 162 -12.53 -0.94 2.10
C HIS A 162 -13.46 -0.14 1.18
N ALA A 163 -13.56 -0.50 -0.10
CA ALA A 163 -14.51 0.14 -1.03
C ALA A 163 -15.96 0.05 -0.51
N LYS A 164 -16.41 -1.14 -0.09
CA LYS A 164 -17.75 -1.34 0.51
C LYS A 164 -17.97 -0.46 1.74
N LYS A 165 -17.01 -0.42 2.65
CA LYS A 165 -17.08 0.40 3.88
C LYS A 165 -17.19 1.89 3.54
N ILE A 166 -16.40 2.38 2.59
CA ILE A 166 -16.43 3.78 2.14
C ILE A 166 -17.81 4.10 1.55
N SER A 167 -18.34 3.27 0.66
CA SER A 167 -19.67 3.47 0.06
C SER A 167 -20.77 3.49 1.11
N GLN A 168 -20.75 2.56 2.06
CA GLN A 168 -21.72 2.51 3.16
C GLN A 168 -21.66 3.79 4.01
N ASN A 169 -20.47 4.20 4.43
CA ASN A 169 -20.29 5.38 5.27
C ASN A 169 -20.70 6.66 4.52
N ALA A 170 -20.38 6.77 3.22
CA ALA A 170 -20.75 7.92 2.41
C ALA A 170 -22.28 8.12 2.35
N ILE A 171 -23.05 7.03 2.23
CA ILE A 171 -24.52 7.10 2.16
C ILE A 171 -25.15 7.24 3.55
N MET A 172 -24.61 6.60 4.60
CA MET A 172 -25.29 6.50 5.90
C MET A 172 -24.92 7.59 6.90
N SER A 173 -23.67 8.02 6.93
CA SER A 173 -23.15 8.92 7.98
C SER A 173 -22.31 10.09 7.45
N GLY A 174 -21.88 10.02 6.19
CA GLY A 174 -21.03 11.00 5.54
C GLY A 174 -21.86 12.04 4.79
N ALA A 175 -21.66 12.12 3.47
CA ALA A 175 -22.35 13.07 2.61
C ALA A 175 -23.86 12.76 2.43
N CYS A 176 -24.34 11.63 2.96
CA CYS A 176 -25.69 11.12 2.75
C CYS A 176 -26.06 10.93 1.26
N LEU A 177 -25.04 10.81 0.41
CA LEU A 177 -25.10 10.79 -1.04
C LEU A 177 -23.90 10.00 -1.57
N LEU A 178 -24.16 9.13 -2.53
CA LEU A 178 -23.15 8.46 -3.34
C LEU A 178 -23.48 8.68 -4.80
N THR A 179 -22.53 9.22 -5.57
CA THR A 179 -22.65 9.39 -7.01
C THR A 179 -21.92 8.26 -7.72
N LEU A 180 -22.62 7.54 -8.60
CA LEU A 180 -22.10 6.45 -9.42
C LEU A 180 -22.33 6.81 -10.89
N GLY A 181 -21.33 7.42 -11.51
CA GLY A 181 -21.45 7.96 -12.87
C GLY A 181 -22.54 9.03 -12.94
N LYS A 182 -23.61 8.76 -13.70
CA LYS A 182 -24.75 9.68 -13.88
C LYS A 182 -25.88 9.45 -12.87
N SER A 183 -25.74 8.46 -11.99
CA SER A 183 -26.77 8.07 -11.03
C SER A 183 -26.36 8.41 -9.62
N THR A 184 -27.33 8.55 -8.72
CA THR A 184 -27.09 8.84 -7.31
C THR A 184 -27.89 7.90 -6.41
N ALA A 185 -27.27 7.52 -5.29
CA ALA A 185 -27.93 6.87 -4.17
C ALA A 185 -27.92 7.83 -2.97
N ARG A 186 -29.08 8.12 -2.40
CA ARG A 186 -29.27 9.07 -1.30
C ARG A 186 -29.79 8.38 -0.05
N PHE A 187 -29.39 8.88 1.11
CA PHE A 187 -29.90 8.38 2.39
C PHE A 187 -31.44 8.39 2.46
N GLU A 188 -32.08 9.45 1.96
CA GLU A 188 -33.54 9.58 1.91
C GLU A 188 -34.23 8.43 1.16
N GLN A 189 -33.60 7.90 0.11
CA GLN A 189 -34.16 6.77 -0.65
C GLN A 189 -34.16 5.50 0.22
N LEU A 190 -33.10 5.29 1.00
CA LEU A 190 -33.01 4.18 1.95
C LEU A 190 -34.02 4.33 3.09
N LEU A 191 -34.18 5.54 3.63
CA LEU A 191 -35.15 5.81 4.70
C LEU A 191 -36.60 5.59 4.24
N LYS A 192 -36.93 6.00 3.01
CA LYS A 192 -38.24 5.73 2.42
C LYS A 192 -38.47 4.22 2.28
N LEU A 193 -37.47 3.49 1.80
CA LEU A 193 -37.54 2.03 1.66
C LEU A 193 -37.68 1.32 3.02
N SER A 194 -36.99 1.78 4.06
CA SER A 194 -37.11 1.17 5.39
C SER A 194 -38.49 1.37 6.00
N ASN A 195 -39.12 2.53 5.76
CA ASN A 195 -40.47 2.81 6.25
C ASN A 195 -41.59 2.12 5.45
N LEU A 196 -41.29 1.66 4.23
CA LEU A 196 -42.19 0.84 3.40
C LEU A 196 -42.16 -0.65 3.78
N LEU A 197 -41.08 -1.08 4.46
CA LEU A 197 -40.86 -2.46 4.87
C LEU A 197 -41.21 -2.72 6.35
N MET A 198 -41.60 -1.69 7.10
CA MET A 198 -42.24 -1.80 8.41
C MET A 198 -43.75 -1.68 8.28
#